data_AF-A0A968A1I9-F1
#
_entry.id   AF-A0A968A1I9-F1
#
_cell.length_a   1.000
_cell.length_b   1.000
_cell.length_c   1.000
_cell.angle_alpha   90.00
_cell.angle_beta   90.00
_cell.angle_gamma   90.00
#
_symmetry.space_group_name_H-M   'P 1'
#
loop_
_entity.id
_entity.type
_entity.pdbx_description
1 polymer ?
#
loop_
_entity_poly.entity_id
_entity_poly.type
_entity_poly.pdbx_seq_one_letter_code
_entity_poly.pdbx_strand_id
1 'polypeptide(L)'
;ANIQPNQDYESPYPPGVVTGEARQAAVLIPFIPMQDDWHILFIRRTHNPDDRHSGQVAFPGGALEPGDNGVLDAALREAHEEIGVNPEDVEILG
;
A
#
# COMPACT_ATOMS: atom_id res chain seq x y z
N ALA A 1 9.90 15.27 -12.49
CA ALA A 1 9.13 16.14 -13.39
C ALA A 1 8.20 16.98 -12.53
N ASN A 2 8.18 18.31 -12.71
CA ASN A 2 7.28 19.20 -11.99
C ASN A 2 5.86 19.01 -12.50
N ILE A 3 5.08 18.18 -11.81
CA ILE A 3 3.64 18.05 -12.05
C ILE A 3 2.98 19.12 -11.19
N GLN A 4 2.24 20.02 -11.83
CA GLN A 4 1.45 21.05 -11.16
C GLN A 4 0.35 20.35 -10.32
N PRO A 5 0.08 20.80 -9.08
CA PRO A 5 -1.02 20.28 -8.27
C PRO A 5 -2.33 20.34 -9.06
N ASN A 6 -2.96 19.19 -9.28
CA ASN A 6 -4.27 19.16 -9.92
C ASN A 6 -5.28 19.84 -8.97
N GLN A 7 -5.83 20.98 -9.38
CA GLN A 7 -6.61 21.91 -8.54
C GLN A 7 -8.01 21.40 -8.12
N ASP A 8 -8.39 20.16 -8.50
CA ASP A 8 -9.75 19.67 -8.34
C ASP A 8 -9.87 18.39 -7.47
N TYR A 9 -8.83 18.00 -6.73
CA TYR A 9 -8.94 16.86 -5.80
C TYR A 9 -9.60 17.29 -4.48
N GLU A 10 -10.93 17.12 -4.40
CA GLU A 10 -11.67 17.28 -3.15
C GLU A 10 -11.31 16.12 -2.20
N SER A 11 -10.48 16.42 -1.20
CA SER A 11 -10.00 15.42 -0.24
C SER A 11 -11.18 14.88 0.61
N PRO A 12 -11.40 13.56 0.69
CA PRO A 12 -12.46 12.99 1.54
C PRO A 12 -12.13 13.06 3.05
N TYR A 13 -10.99 13.65 3.43
CA TYR A 13 -10.51 13.75 4.80
C TYR A 13 -10.82 15.13 5.40
N PRO A 14 -11.05 15.22 6.74
CA PRO A 14 -11.34 16.50 7.38
C PRO A 14 -10.25 17.55 7.11
N PRO A 15 -10.61 18.84 6.98
CA PRO A 15 -9.65 19.92 6.78
C PRO A 15 -8.57 19.91 7.87
N GLY A 16 -7.29 19.96 7.46
CA GLY A 16 -6.14 19.97 8.37
C GLY A 16 -5.64 18.59 8.82
N VAL A 17 -6.28 17.48 8.41
CA VAL A 17 -5.79 16.12 8.69
C VAL A 17 -4.71 15.70 7.69
N VAL A 18 -4.90 16.07 6.41
CA VAL A 18 -3.91 15.88 5.35
C VAL A 18 -3.47 17.27 4.90
N THR A 19 -2.24 17.65 5.24
CA THR A 19 -1.64 18.92 4.81
C THR A 19 -0.61 18.64 3.72
N GLY A 20 -0.92 19.00 2.47
CA GLY A 20 -0.04 18.79 1.31
C GLY A 20 -0.64 17.87 0.24
N GLU A 21 0.11 17.65 -0.83
CA GLU A 21 -0.26 16.67 -1.85
C GLU A 21 -0.11 15.25 -1.27
N ALA A 22 -1.21 14.50 -1.22
CA ALA A 22 -1.16 13.11 -0.81
C ALA A 22 -0.49 12.27 -1.92
N ARG A 23 0.57 11.55 -1.57
CA ARG A 23 1.14 10.56 -2.48
C ARG A 23 0.19 9.35 -2.52
N GLN A 24 -0.23 8.96 -3.72
CA GLN A 24 -1.02 7.75 -3.90
C GLN A 24 -0.23 6.53 -3.42
N ALA A 25 -0.90 5.64 -2.72
CA ALA A 25 -0.36 4.41 -2.18
C ALA A 25 -1.44 3.32 -2.23
N ALA A 26 -1.01 2.07 -2.24
CA ALA A 26 -1.88 0.91 -2.27
C ALA A 26 -1.35 -0.15 -1.32
N VAL A 27 -2.27 -0.93 -0.75
CA VAL A 27 -1.95 -2.05 0.14
C VAL A 27 -2.67 -3.30 -0.33
N LEU A 28 -2.04 -4.45 -0.13
CA LEU A 28 -2.69 -5.75 -0.26
C LEU A 28 -3.21 -6.15 1.13
N ILE A 29 -4.48 -6.59 1.21
CA ILE A 29 -5.05 -7.21 2.41
C ILE A 29 -5.24 -8.70 2.13
N PRO A 30 -4.28 -9.57 2.47
CA PRO A 30 -4.36 -10.98 2.12
C PRO A 30 -5.37 -11.71 3.01
N PHE A 31 -6.34 -12.38 2.39
CA PHE A 31 -7.24 -13.32 3.06
C PHE A 31 -6.69 -14.73 2.87
N ILE A 32 -6.20 -15.33 3.95
CA ILE A 32 -5.51 -16.62 3.90
C ILE A 32 -6.40 -17.69 4.56
N PRO A 33 -6.84 -18.71 3.81
CA PRO A 33 -7.56 -19.84 4.39
C PRO A 33 -6.56 -20.76 5.11
N MET A 34 -6.73 -20.98 6.40
CA MET A 34 -5.86 -21.86 7.20
C MET A 34 -6.67 -22.50 8.33
N GLN A 35 -6.58 -23.83 8.48
CA GLN A 35 -7.26 -24.58 9.55
C GLN A 35 -8.77 -24.26 9.63
N ASP A 36 -9.46 -24.30 8.49
CA ASP A 36 -10.90 -24.03 8.36
C ASP A 36 -11.36 -22.58 8.68
N ASP A 37 -10.42 -21.67 8.96
CA ASP A 37 -10.68 -20.25 9.26
C ASP A 37 -9.96 -19.29 8.30
N TRP A 38 -10.51 -18.09 8.15
CA TRP A 38 -9.90 -17.00 7.39
C TRP A 38 -9.00 -16.15 8.27
N HIS A 39 -7.79 -15.91 7.79
CA HIS A 39 -6.78 -15.12 8.48
C HIS A 39 -6.39 -13.91 7.64
N ILE A 40 -5.97 -12.83 8.31
CA ILE A 40 -5.40 -11.65 7.66
C ILE A 40 -3.93 -11.55 8.05
N LEU A 41 -3.08 -11.37 7.05
CA LEU A 41 -1.64 -11.20 7.24
C LEU A 41 -1.30 -9.74 7.49
N PHE A 42 -0.45 -9.52 8.49
CA PHE A 42 0.22 -8.25 8.74
C PHE A 42 1.74 -8.43 8.67
N ILE A 43 2.43 -7.35 8.32
CA ILE A 43 3.88 -7.26 8.37
C ILE A 43 4.32 -6.32 9.48
N ARG A 44 5.57 -6.49 9.90
CA ARG A 44 6.29 -5.48 10.65
C ARG A 44 7.25 -4.78 9.71
N ARG A 45 7.01 -3.49 9.43
CA ARG A 45 7.88 -2.73 8.52
C ARG A 45 9.31 -2.72 9.04
N THR A 46 10.27 -2.85 8.13
CA THR A 46 11.70 -2.84 8.42
C THR A 46 12.11 -1.57 9.18
N HIS A 47 13.13 -1.71 10.04
CA HIS A 47 13.59 -0.56 10.81
C HIS A 47 14.39 0.40 9.91
N ASN A 48 13.84 1.56 9.56
CA ASN A 48 14.50 2.60 8.80
C ASN A 48 14.41 3.91 9.61
N PRO A 49 15.54 4.47 10.07
CA PRO A 49 15.57 5.70 10.87
C PRO A 49 14.89 6.90 10.22
N ASP A 50 14.84 6.94 8.89
CA ASP A 50 14.25 8.05 8.11
C ASP A 50 12.77 7.80 7.74
N ASP A 51 12.21 6.61 8.06
CA ASP A 51 10.79 6.28 7.83
C ASP A 51 9.99 6.45 9.13
N ARG A 52 9.04 7.39 9.12
CA ARG A 52 8.19 7.73 10.26
C ARG A 52 7.24 6.59 10.68
N HIS A 53 7.05 5.58 9.83
CA HIS A 53 6.19 4.40 10.09
C HIS A 53 7.00 3.13 10.36
N SER A 54 8.31 3.29 10.55
CA SER A 54 9.22 2.18 10.77
C SER A 54 8.87 1.33 12.00
N GLY A 55 8.90 0.01 11.85
CA GLY A 55 8.65 -0.95 12.94
C GLY A 55 7.19 -1.13 13.32
N GLN A 56 6.25 -0.41 12.69
CA GLN A 56 4.82 -0.53 12.91
C GLN A 56 4.24 -1.79 12.26
N VAL A 57 3.12 -2.26 12.81
CA VAL A 57 2.29 -3.29 12.19
C VAL A 57 1.53 -2.64 11.03
N ALA A 58 1.62 -3.23 9.84
CA ALA A 58 1.01 -2.71 8.63
C ALA A 58 0.52 -3.84 7.73
N PHE A 59 -0.30 -3.50 6.74
CA PHE A 59 -0.51 -4.35 5.58
C PHE A 59 0.68 -4.23 4.61
N PRO A 60 1.00 -5.29 3.85
CA PRO A 60 1.96 -5.17 2.75
C PRO A 60 1.51 -4.10 1.77
N GLY A 61 2.44 -3.27 1.32
CA GLY A 61 2.11 -2.19 0.40
C GLY A 61 3.00 -0.97 0.53
N GLY A 62 2.76 -0.03 -0.37
CA GLY A 62 3.62 1.12 -0.54
C GLY A 62 3.06 2.15 -1.49
N ALA A 63 3.91 3.12 -1.80
CA ALA A 63 3.52 4.24 -2.63
C ALA A 63 3.54 3.85 -4.11
N LEU A 64 2.64 4.43 -4.89
CA LEU A 64 2.66 4.29 -6.35
C LEU A 64 3.98 4.83 -6.91
N GLU A 65 4.59 4.10 -7.82
CA GLU A 65 5.82 4.45 -8.54
C GLU A 65 5.56 4.71 -10.02
N PRO A 66 6.43 5.47 -10.72
CA PRO A 66 6.25 5.80 -12.14
C PRO A 66 6.18 4.59 -13.10
N GLY A 67 6.63 3.41 -12.67
CA GLY A 67 6.61 2.19 -13.47
C GLY A 67 5.36 1.33 -13.26
N ASP A 68 4.55 1.62 -12.25
CA ASP A 68 3.37 0.83 -11.91
C ASP A 68 2.22 1.13 -12.88
N ASN A 69 1.53 0.09 -13.34
CA ASN A 69 0.34 0.19 -14.19
C ASN A 69 -0.94 0.48 -13.38
N GLY A 70 -0.83 1.32 -12.36
CA GLY A 70 -1.92 1.68 -11.44
C GLY A 70 -1.75 1.08 -10.03
N VAL A 71 -2.73 1.36 -9.17
CA VAL A 71 -2.67 1.04 -7.73
C VAL A 71 -2.63 -0.47 -7.43
N LEU A 72 -3.23 -1.29 -8.28
CA LEU A 72 -3.21 -2.75 -8.12
C LEU A 72 -1.79 -3.30 -8.31
N ASP A 73 -1.10 -2.82 -9.36
CA ASP A 73 0.26 -3.22 -9.69
C ASP A 73 1.22 -2.81 -8.55
N ALA A 74 1.06 -1.61 -8.01
CA ALA A 74 1.81 -1.16 -6.85
C ALA A 74 1.62 -2.07 -5.62
N ALA A 75 0.38 -2.43 -5.27
CA ALA A 75 0.11 -3.30 -4.12
C ALA A 75 0.73 -4.70 -4.30
N LEU A 76 0.66 -5.27 -5.51
CA LEU A 76 1.22 -6.59 -5.82
C LEU A 76 2.75 -6.57 -5.84
N ARG A 77 3.37 -5.55 -6.46
CA ARG A 77 4.82 -5.35 -6.46
C ARG A 77 5.36 -5.24 -5.03
N GLU A 78 4.77 -4.37 -4.22
CA GLU A 78 5.20 -4.16 -2.83
C GLU A 78 5.01 -5.43 -1.99
N ALA A 79 3.88 -6.12 -2.13
CA ALA A 79 3.67 -7.39 -1.42
C ALA A 79 4.69 -8.46 -1.83
N HIS A 80 5.04 -8.55 -3.11
CA HIS A 80 6.10 -9.44 -3.57
C HIS A 80 7.47 -9.06 -2.97
N GLU A 81 7.81 -7.78 -2.90
CA GLU A 81 9.06 -7.30 -2.29
C GLU A 81 9.13 -7.53 -0.77
N GLU A 82 8.03 -7.31 -0.05
CA GLU A 82 8.01 -7.34 1.42
C GLU A 82 7.80 -8.75 1.99
N ILE A 83 6.99 -9.58 1.35
CA ILE A 83 6.64 -10.93 1.84
C ILE A 83 6.88 -12.06 0.84
N GLY A 84 7.35 -11.77 -0.37
CA GLY A 84 7.69 -12.79 -1.37
C GLY A 84 6.48 -13.48 -2.01
N VAL A 85 5.28 -12.90 -1.93
CA VAL A 85 4.09 -13.48 -2.59
C VAL A 85 4.21 -13.29 -4.09
N ASN A 86 4.04 -14.36 -4.88
CA ASN A 86 4.01 -14.19 -6.33
C ASN A 86 2.67 -13.56 -6.72
N PRO A 87 2.66 -12.51 -7.57
CA PRO A 87 1.42 -11.88 -8.01
C PRO A 87 0.44 -12.85 -8.68
N GLU A 88 0.95 -13.90 -9.32
CA GLU A 88 0.15 -14.94 -9.98
C GLU A 88 -0.60 -15.85 -8.99
N ASP A 89 -0.16 -15.93 -7.73
CA ASP A 89 -0.79 -16.74 -6.68
C ASP A 89 -1.92 -15.95 -5.97
N VAL A 90 -2.15 -14.69 -6.34
CA VAL A 90 -3.13 -13.80 -5.69
C VAL A 90 -4.38 -13.67 -6.55
N GLU A 91 -5.54 -14.04 -5.98
CA GLU A 91 -6.85 -13.73 -6.56
C GLU A 91 -7.35 -12.36 -6.05
N ILE A 92 -7.67 -11.46 -6.98
CA ILE A 92 -8.17 -10.12 -6.65
C ILE A 92 -9.69 -10.14 -6.54
N LEU A 93 -10.20 -9.74 -5.36
CA LEU A 93 -11.63 -9.74 -5.04
C LEU A 93 -12.33 -8.38 -5.24
N GLY A 94 -11.58 -7.28 -5.37
CA GLY A 94 -12.10 -5.91 -5.51
C GLY A 94 -11.03 -4.87 -5.68
#